data_AF-A0A7E4VXR4-F1
#
_entry.id   AF-A0A7E4VXR4-F1
#
_cell.length_a   1.000
_cell.length_b   1.000
_cell.length_c   1.000
_cell.angle_alpha   90.00
_cell.angle_beta   90.00
_cell.angle_gamma   90.00
#
_symmetry.space_group_name_H-M   'P 1'
#
loop_
_entity.id
_entity.type
_entity.pdbx_description
1 polymer ?
#
loop_
_entity_poly.entity_id
_entity_poly.type
_entity_poly.pdbx_seq_one_letter_code
_entity_poly.pdbx_strand_id
1 'polypeptide(L)'
;MTAQISRTARRFSTVIAPQLTKLDPVPCLQSYTKLLISIVDITKLHNALENYILHNATVFEPIDFEVTYQSNSTPGIVLRAQIYVDEVVLFENQKRLVSVTLADPDSGLDGPTVAKIRHPISGIKMFEIVDFAHSGNLQIMSSTDDTSRCQIDTTTNPIRKLLAFCGMTFVPEWWLVRQEGTELGKIMPKSSFFKENAVEVSWGETTDNELRLLMLCFGLVQIVREGFPQLLHLIRDYRQRRGNA
;
A
#
# COMPACT_ATOMS: atom_id res chain seq x y z
N MET A 1 -40.16 -2.84 -23.59
CA MET A 1 -39.61 -3.02 -22.22
C MET A 1 -38.11 -2.75 -22.09
N THR A 2 -37.31 -2.80 -23.15
CA THR A 2 -35.84 -2.60 -23.14
C THR A 2 -35.38 -1.15 -22.87
N ALA A 3 -36.13 -0.14 -23.33
CA ALA A 3 -35.75 1.27 -23.14
C ALA A 3 -35.89 1.77 -21.68
N GLN A 4 -36.86 1.24 -20.93
CA GLN A 4 -37.03 1.59 -19.50
C GLN A 4 -35.91 0.99 -18.65
N ILE A 5 -35.50 -0.25 -18.92
CA ILE A 5 -34.37 -0.89 -18.21
C ILE A 5 -33.07 -0.12 -18.46
N SER A 6 -32.82 0.33 -19.70
CA SER A 6 -31.63 1.12 -20.04
C SER A 6 -31.61 2.51 -19.37
N ARG A 7 -32.76 3.18 -19.24
CA ARG A 7 -32.87 4.46 -18.52
C ARG A 7 -32.65 4.30 -17.02
N THR A 8 -33.20 3.26 -16.41
CA THR A 8 -33.04 2.98 -14.98
C THR A 8 -31.61 2.55 -14.68
N ALA A 9 -30.99 1.70 -15.52
CA ALA A 9 -29.57 1.34 -15.41
C ALA A 9 -28.64 2.55 -15.57
N ARG A 10 -28.90 3.46 -16.53
CA ARG A 10 -28.13 4.71 -16.65
C ARG A 10 -28.27 5.59 -15.41
N ARG A 11 -29.48 5.73 -14.85
CA ARG A 11 -29.71 6.52 -13.63
C ARG A 11 -29.04 5.90 -12.41
N PHE A 12 -29.10 4.58 -12.24
CA PHE A 12 -28.37 3.86 -11.19
C PHE A 12 -26.85 4.00 -11.38
N SER A 13 -26.35 3.86 -12.61
CA SER A 13 -24.92 4.03 -12.92
C SER A 13 -24.45 5.47 -12.66
N THR A 14 -25.25 6.49 -12.98
CA THR A 14 -24.89 7.90 -12.70
C THR A 14 -24.93 8.27 -11.22
N VAL A 15 -25.72 7.58 -10.40
CA VAL A 15 -25.82 7.83 -8.95
C VAL A 15 -24.82 7.00 -8.16
N ILE A 16 -24.54 5.77 -8.59
CA ILE A 16 -23.67 4.82 -7.89
C ILE A 16 -22.21 4.95 -8.32
N ALA A 17 -21.92 5.19 -9.61
CA ALA A 17 -20.54 5.28 -10.07
C ALA A 17 -19.71 6.34 -9.33
N PRO A 18 -20.21 7.57 -9.06
CA PRO A 18 -19.44 8.58 -8.32
C PRO A 18 -19.11 8.18 -6.87
N GLN A 19 -19.96 7.36 -6.25
CA GLN A 19 -19.80 6.88 -4.87
C GLN A 19 -18.80 5.72 -4.80
N LEU A 20 -18.69 4.91 -5.85
CA LEU A 20 -17.76 3.77 -5.91
C LEU A 20 -16.37 4.15 -6.44
N THR A 21 -16.19 5.38 -6.93
CA THR A 21 -14.95 5.89 -7.50
C THR A 21 -14.12 6.74 -6.53
N LYS A 22 -14.63 7.00 -5.33
CA LYS A 22 -13.94 7.76 -4.30
C LYS A 22 -13.62 6.87 -3.10
N LEU A 23 -12.52 7.16 -2.43
CA LEU A 23 -12.22 6.54 -1.14
C LEU A 23 -13.19 7.06 -0.10
N ASP A 24 -13.74 6.14 0.69
CA ASP A 24 -14.46 6.51 1.91
C ASP A 24 -13.52 7.32 2.81
N PRO A 25 -13.99 8.41 3.42
CA PRO A 25 -13.19 9.10 4.42
C PRO A 25 -12.92 8.16 5.59
N VAL A 26 -11.69 8.21 6.11
CA VAL A 26 -11.21 7.51 7.30
C VAL A 26 -10.94 8.55 8.39
N PRO A 27 -11.95 8.97 9.18
CA PRO A 27 -11.82 10.17 10.02
C PRO A 27 -10.76 10.04 11.12
N CYS A 28 -10.47 8.82 11.58
CA CYS A 28 -9.45 8.60 12.61
C CYS A 28 -8.05 9.08 12.17
N LEU A 29 -7.74 9.09 10.87
CA LEU A 29 -6.45 9.61 10.36
C LEU A 29 -6.29 11.12 10.56
N GLN A 30 -7.37 11.86 10.85
CA GLN A 30 -7.30 13.28 11.16
C GLN A 30 -6.58 13.56 12.50
N SER A 31 -6.66 12.62 13.44
CA SER A 31 -6.10 12.74 14.79
C SER A 31 -4.60 12.47 14.89
N TYR A 32 -3.96 12.05 13.80
CA TYR A 32 -2.56 11.65 13.79
C TYR A 32 -1.80 12.35 12.67
N THR A 33 -0.57 12.76 12.94
CA THR A 33 0.38 13.31 11.95
C THR A 33 1.50 12.33 11.62
N LYS A 34 1.62 11.26 12.40
CA LYS A 34 2.64 10.23 12.25
C LYS A 34 2.11 8.89 12.70
N LEU A 35 2.27 7.88 11.86
CA LEU A 35 1.92 6.48 12.11
C LEU A 35 3.09 5.56 11.75
N LEU A 36 3.12 4.38 12.35
CA LEU A 36 4.11 3.33 12.14
C LEU A 36 3.41 2.06 11.68
N ILE A 37 3.86 1.52 10.55
CA ILE A 37 3.42 0.22 10.02
C ILE A 37 4.46 -0.82 10.44
N SER A 38 4.03 -1.87 11.14
CA SER A 38 4.90 -2.99 11.54
C SER A 38 4.14 -4.31 11.46
N ILE A 39 4.85 -5.40 11.20
CA ILE A 39 4.28 -6.74 11.27
C ILE A 39 3.90 -7.06 12.73
N VAL A 40 2.81 -7.80 12.93
CA VAL A 40 2.31 -8.19 14.26
C VAL A 40 3.02 -9.44 14.74
N ASP A 41 3.16 -10.41 13.84
CA ASP A 41 3.70 -11.73 14.13
C ASP A 41 4.54 -12.23 12.97
N ILE A 42 5.86 -12.14 13.09
CA ILE A 42 6.81 -12.64 12.11
C ILE A 42 6.75 -14.16 11.94
N THR A 43 6.23 -14.91 12.93
CA THR A 43 6.15 -16.37 12.83
C THR A 43 5.21 -16.81 11.73
N LYS A 44 4.13 -16.05 11.46
CA LYS A 44 3.25 -16.29 10.30
C LYS A 44 4.00 -16.18 8.97
N LEU A 45 4.88 -15.18 8.84
CA LEU A 45 5.73 -15.06 7.65
C LEU A 45 6.70 -16.23 7.54
N HIS A 46 7.38 -16.60 8.62
CA HIS A 46 8.30 -17.74 8.62
C HIS A 46 7.59 -19.04 8.25
N ASN A 47 6.40 -19.30 8.79
CA ASN A 47 5.59 -20.48 8.46
C ASN A 47 5.15 -20.48 6.99
N ALA A 48 4.79 -19.30 6.43
CA ALA A 48 4.47 -19.18 5.02
C ALA A 48 5.68 -19.52 4.12
N LEU A 49 6.86 -19.02 4.49
CA LEU A 49 8.10 -19.30 3.77
C LEU A 49 8.54 -20.76 3.90
N GLU A 50 8.42 -21.35 5.08
CA GLU A 50 8.75 -22.77 5.32
C GLU A 50 7.83 -23.68 4.48
N ASN A 51 6.52 -23.42 4.49
CA ASN A 51 5.58 -24.19 3.67
C ASN A 51 5.85 -24.03 2.17
N TYR A 52 6.27 -22.85 1.73
CA TYR A 52 6.71 -22.65 0.36
C TYR A 52 7.96 -23.45 0.01
N ILE A 53 8.97 -23.45 0.88
CA ILE A 53 10.22 -24.18 0.65
C ILE A 53 10.02 -25.69 0.68
N LEU A 54 9.26 -26.21 1.67
CA LEU A 54 9.09 -27.63 1.89
C LEU A 54 8.04 -28.27 0.98
N HIS A 55 6.93 -27.56 0.73
CA HIS A 55 5.75 -28.10 0.06
C HIS A 55 5.43 -27.40 -1.26
N ASN A 56 6.25 -26.42 -1.68
CA ASN A 56 5.99 -25.60 -2.86
C ASN A 56 4.64 -24.87 -2.80
N ALA A 57 4.14 -24.62 -1.57
CA ALA A 57 2.85 -24.03 -1.30
C ALA A 57 2.91 -22.51 -1.46
N THR A 58 2.18 -21.98 -2.43
CA THR A 58 2.10 -20.54 -2.69
C THR A 58 0.92 -19.85 -1.98
N VAL A 59 0.03 -20.64 -1.39
CA VAL A 59 -1.08 -20.13 -0.56
C VAL A 59 -0.64 -20.11 0.90
N PHE A 60 -0.86 -18.98 1.57
CA PHE A 60 -0.53 -18.79 2.98
C PHE A 60 -1.66 -18.08 3.72
N GLU A 61 -1.70 -18.27 5.04
CA GLU A 61 -2.63 -17.53 5.91
C GLU A 61 -2.30 -16.03 5.91
N PRO A 62 -3.29 -15.13 6.03
CA PRO A 62 -3.03 -13.69 5.97
C PRO A 62 -2.00 -13.25 7.02
N ILE A 63 -1.02 -12.47 6.56
CA ILE A 63 0.02 -11.91 7.43
C ILE A 63 -0.46 -10.57 7.96
N ASP A 64 -0.51 -10.46 9.28
CA ASP A 64 -1.07 -9.29 9.96
C ASP A 64 -0.02 -8.21 10.20
N PHE A 65 -0.40 -6.97 9.91
CA PHE A 65 0.34 -5.74 10.17
C PHE A 65 -0.54 -4.80 10.99
N GLU A 66 0.11 -4.01 11.85
CA GLU A 66 -0.55 -2.97 12.62
C GLU A 66 -0.04 -1.60 12.18
N VAL A 67 -0.98 -0.66 12.12
CA VAL A 67 -0.69 0.76 11.95
C VAL A 67 -0.90 1.41 13.29
N THR A 68 0.19 1.78 13.96
CA THR A 68 0.17 2.33 15.32
C THR A 68 0.53 3.81 15.32
N TYR A 69 0.05 4.53 16.33
CA TYR A 69 0.58 5.86 16.64
C TYR A 69 1.55 5.74 17.81
N GLN A 70 2.62 6.54 17.79
CA GLN A 70 3.60 6.54 18.87
C GLN A 70 3.20 7.57 19.94
N SER A 71 2.75 7.07 21.09
CA SER A 71 2.55 7.86 22.32
C SER A 71 3.71 7.67 23.30
N ASN A 72 3.84 8.56 24.28
CA ASN A 72 4.86 8.50 25.33
C ASN A 72 4.70 7.28 26.27
N SER A 73 3.51 6.68 26.37
CA SER A 73 3.21 5.60 27.33
C SER A 73 3.04 4.23 26.69
N THR A 74 2.21 4.11 25.65
CA THR A 74 2.03 2.88 24.85
C THR A 74 1.61 3.24 23.43
N PRO A 75 2.14 2.56 22.41
CA PRO A 75 1.63 2.72 21.04
C PRO A 75 0.21 2.16 20.99
N GLY A 76 -0.74 2.96 20.49
CA GLY A 76 -2.10 2.50 20.26
C GLY A 76 -2.29 2.11 18.80
N ILE A 77 -3.07 1.05 18.56
CA ILE A 77 -3.42 0.58 17.22
C ILE A 77 -4.47 1.53 16.64
N VAL A 78 -4.18 2.08 15.48
CA VAL A 78 -5.11 2.94 14.72
C VAL A 78 -5.83 2.13 13.65
N LEU A 79 -5.08 1.36 12.86
CA LEU A 79 -5.60 0.51 11.79
C LEU A 79 -4.88 -0.84 11.79
N ARG A 80 -5.45 -1.81 11.07
CA ARG A 80 -4.82 -3.12 10.80
C ARG A 80 -4.70 -3.33 9.32
N ALA A 81 -3.61 -3.91 8.86
CA ALA A 81 -3.47 -4.35 7.48
C ALA A 81 -3.25 -5.86 7.44
N GLN A 82 -3.80 -6.53 6.44
CA GLN A 82 -3.61 -7.96 6.24
C GLN A 82 -3.14 -8.20 4.83
N ILE A 83 -2.11 -9.00 4.69
CA ILE A 83 -1.53 -9.36 3.40
C ILE A 83 -1.99 -10.75 3.04
N TYR A 84 -2.80 -10.81 1.99
CA TYR A 84 -3.24 -12.01 1.33
C TYR A 84 -2.36 -12.28 0.11
N VAL A 85 -2.49 -13.49 -0.45
CA VAL A 85 -1.78 -13.91 -1.68
C VAL A 85 -2.03 -12.98 -2.88
N ASP A 86 -3.20 -12.33 -2.95
CA ASP A 86 -3.60 -11.50 -4.09
C ASP A 86 -3.61 -10.00 -3.78
N GLU A 87 -3.79 -9.61 -2.52
CA GLU A 87 -4.04 -8.23 -2.13
C GLU A 87 -3.56 -7.92 -0.71
N VAL A 88 -3.23 -6.66 -0.47
CA VAL A 88 -3.09 -6.08 0.86
C VAL A 88 -4.39 -5.34 1.19
N VAL A 89 -5.04 -5.68 2.30
CA VAL A 89 -6.30 -5.05 2.72
C VAL A 89 -6.07 -4.27 4.00
N LEU A 90 -6.47 -3.00 4.01
CA LEU A 90 -6.43 -2.14 5.19
C LEU A 90 -7.80 -2.10 5.86
N PHE A 91 -7.81 -2.16 7.19
CA PHE A 91 -9.00 -2.27 8.02
C PHE A 91 -9.03 -1.20 9.11
N GLU A 92 -10.22 -0.68 9.36
CA GLU A 92 -10.59 0.00 10.60
C GLU A 92 -11.52 -0.93 11.37
N ASN A 93 -11.03 -1.47 12.49
CA ASN A 93 -11.70 -2.55 13.21
C ASN A 93 -11.98 -3.75 12.27
N GLN A 94 -13.24 -4.02 11.95
CA GLN A 94 -13.66 -5.07 11.02
C GLN A 94 -14.04 -4.54 9.63
N LYS A 95 -14.08 -3.21 9.43
CA LYS A 95 -14.44 -2.59 8.16
C LYS A 95 -13.24 -2.58 7.22
N ARG A 96 -13.37 -3.16 6.03
CA ARG A 96 -12.41 -3.01 4.93
C ARG A 96 -12.45 -1.57 4.41
N LEU A 97 -11.32 -0.87 4.47
CA LEU A 97 -11.18 0.50 3.98
C LEU A 97 -10.75 0.54 2.52
N VAL A 98 -9.76 -0.27 2.16
CA VAL A 98 -9.16 -0.26 0.82
C VAL A 98 -8.43 -1.58 0.58
N SER A 99 -8.40 -2.00 -0.68
CA SER A 99 -7.58 -3.11 -1.17
C SER A 99 -6.47 -2.58 -2.06
N VAL A 100 -5.26 -3.11 -1.91
CA VAL A 100 -4.09 -2.78 -2.71
C VAL A 100 -3.57 -4.04 -3.37
N THR A 101 -3.56 -4.06 -4.70
CA THR A 101 -2.99 -5.14 -5.49
C THR A 101 -1.62 -4.70 -6.00
N LEU A 102 -0.55 -5.35 -5.57
CA LEU A 102 0.79 -5.13 -6.11
C LEU A 102 0.81 -5.50 -7.61
N ALA A 103 1.53 -4.79 -8.45
CA ALA A 103 1.69 -5.16 -9.86
C ALA A 103 2.93 -6.04 -10.07
N ASP A 104 2.96 -6.77 -11.18
CA ASP A 104 4.13 -7.55 -11.59
C ASP A 104 5.01 -6.69 -12.51
N PRO A 105 6.20 -6.25 -12.07
CA PRO A 105 7.05 -5.36 -12.86
C PRO A 105 7.56 -6.01 -14.15
N ASP A 106 7.56 -7.34 -14.24
CA ASP A 106 8.17 -8.10 -15.34
C ASP A 106 7.17 -8.45 -16.46
N SER A 107 5.89 -8.08 -16.32
CA SER A 107 4.84 -8.57 -17.22
C SER A 107 4.89 -7.99 -18.64
N GLY A 108 5.67 -6.92 -18.90
CA GLY A 108 5.82 -6.27 -20.22
C GLY A 108 4.53 -5.74 -20.87
N LEU A 109 3.37 -6.06 -20.26
CA LEU A 109 2.00 -5.86 -20.72
C LEU A 109 1.24 -4.92 -19.77
N ASP A 110 1.51 -4.98 -18.45
CA ASP A 110 1.21 -3.86 -17.54
C ASP A 110 2.37 -2.86 -17.66
N GLY A 111 2.05 -1.59 -17.91
CA GLY A 111 3.04 -0.52 -18.06
C GLY A 111 3.79 -0.20 -16.76
N PRO A 112 4.15 1.07 -16.48
CA PRO A 112 4.94 1.48 -15.31
C PRO A 112 4.29 1.22 -13.92
N THR A 113 3.28 0.37 -13.82
CA THR A 113 2.47 0.22 -12.62
C THR A 113 3.21 -0.53 -11.53
N VAL A 114 3.21 0.05 -10.33
CA VAL A 114 3.73 -0.53 -9.10
C VAL A 114 2.63 -1.21 -8.30
N ALA A 115 1.46 -0.57 -8.18
CA ALA A 115 0.34 -1.10 -7.43
C ALA A 115 -0.98 -0.45 -7.85
N LYS A 116 -2.08 -1.16 -7.70
CA LYS A 116 -3.45 -0.73 -8.00
C LYS A 116 -4.22 -0.63 -6.68
N ILE A 117 -4.79 0.54 -6.38
CA ILE A 117 -5.60 0.80 -5.19
C ILE A 117 -7.08 0.69 -5.58
N ARG A 118 -7.81 -0.19 -4.90
CA ARG A 118 -9.15 -0.63 -5.27
C ARG A 118 -10.16 -0.41 -4.16
N HIS A 119 -11.38 -0.12 -4.55
CA HIS A 119 -12.50 0.01 -3.63
C HIS A 119 -12.75 -1.34 -2.95
N PRO A 120 -12.89 -1.38 -1.61
CA PRO A 120 -12.82 -2.62 -0.83
C PRO A 120 -13.95 -3.62 -1.10
N ILE A 121 -15.10 -3.15 -1.60
CA ILE A 121 -16.28 -3.99 -1.88
C ILE A 121 -16.42 -4.27 -3.38
N SER A 122 -16.53 -3.23 -4.20
CA SER A 122 -16.70 -3.35 -5.65
C SER A 122 -15.46 -3.84 -6.41
N GLY A 123 -14.26 -3.75 -5.82
CA GLY A 123 -13.00 -4.11 -6.50
C GLY A 123 -12.58 -3.14 -7.61
N ILE A 124 -13.31 -2.05 -7.81
CA ILE A 124 -13.03 -1.05 -8.85
C ILE A 124 -11.70 -0.37 -8.55
N LYS A 125 -10.82 -0.27 -9.55
CA LYS A 125 -9.56 0.49 -9.47
C LYS A 125 -9.89 1.97 -9.33
N MET A 126 -9.47 2.58 -8.23
CA MET A 126 -9.66 4.01 -7.96
C MET A 126 -8.38 4.79 -8.21
N PHE A 127 -7.23 4.21 -7.85
CA PHE A 127 -5.92 4.81 -8.06
C PHE A 127 -4.89 3.78 -8.49
N GLU A 128 -3.79 4.27 -9.04
CA GLU A 128 -2.66 3.48 -9.51
C GLU A 128 -1.36 4.19 -9.14
N ILE A 129 -0.42 3.45 -8.58
CA ILE A 129 0.94 3.93 -8.32
C ILE A 129 1.75 3.57 -9.56
N VAL A 130 2.36 4.55 -10.22
CA VAL A 130 3.12 4.37 -11.46
C VAL A 130 4.53 4.93 -11.33
N ASP A 131 5.52 4.23 -11.89
CA ASP A 131 6.93 4.62 -12.01
C ASP A 131 7.23 5.06 -13.43
N PHE A 132 7.16 6.38 -13.68
CA PHE A 132 7.38 6.88 -15.03
C PHE A 132 8.80 6.60 -15.51
N ALA A 133 8.91 5.86 -16.61
CA ALA A 133 10.15 5.56 -17.31
C ALA A 133 11.25 4.92 -16.44
N HIS A 134 10.87 4.20 -15.37
CA HIS A 134 11.83 3.59 -14.42
C HIS A 134 12.83 4.62 -13.86
N SER A 135 12.39 5.88 -13.75
CA SER A 135 13.24 6.99 -13.32
C SER A 135 13.33 7.09 -11.80
N GLY A 136 12.54 6.30 -11.07
CA GLY A 136 12.40 6.41 -9.61
C GLY A 136 11.48 7.55 -9.17
N ASN A 137 10.84 8.24 -10.14
CA ASN A 137 9.81 9.25 -9.90
C ASN A 137 8.44 8.59 -9.96
N LEU A 138 7.90 8.33 -8.78
CA LEU A 138 6.64 7.63 -8.60
C LEU A 138 5.50 8.66 -8.57
N GLN A 139 4.33 8.29 -9.09
CA GLN A 139 3.12 9.10 -8.97
C GLN A 139 1.92 8.25 -8.58
N ILE A 140 1.00 8.85 -7.84
CA ILE A 140 -0.32 8.27 -7.60
C ILE A 140 -1.30 8.94 -8.56
N MET A 141 -1.83 8.18 -9.49
CA MET A 141 -2.82 8.62 -10.48
C MET A 141 -4.21 8.16 -10.09
N SER A 142 -5.21 9.01 -10.25
CA SER A 142 -6.61 8.58 -10.16
C SER A 142 -7.05 7.94 -11.47
N SER A 143 -7.72 6.79 -11.37
CA SER A 143 -8.24 6.05 -12.53
C SER A 143 -9.55 6.60 -13.09
N THR A 144 -10.08 7.67 -12.50
CA THR A 144 -11.38 8.24 -12.90
C THR A 144 -11.25 9.45 -13.80
N ASP A 145 -10.22 10.27 -13.56
CA ASP A 145 -9.96 11.51 -14.27
C ASP A 145 -8.53 11.55 -14.87
N ASP A 146 -7.77 10.45 -14.75
CA ASP A 146 -6.36 10.31 -15.16
C ASP A 146 -5.45 11.43 -14.64
N THR A 147 -5.83 12.06 -13.52
CA THR A 147 -5.05 13.13 -12.91
C THR A 147 -4.07 12.60 -11.88
N SER A 148 -2.90 13.24 -11.83
CA SER A 148 -1.91 13.00 -10.78
C SER A 148 -2.42 13.61 -9.47
N ARG A 149 -2.58 12.78 -8.44
CA ARG A 149 -2.98 13.23 -7.09
C ARG A 149 -1.78 13.71 -6.30
N CYS A 150 -0.67 12.97 -6.37
CA CYS A 150 0.59 13.36 -5.77
C CYS A 150 1.78 12.70 -6.46
N GLN A 151 2.93 13.35 -6.35
CA GLN A 151 4.24 12.85 -6.75
C GLN A 151 4.97 12.27 -5.53
N ILE A 152 5.80 11.27 -5.78
CA ILE A 152 6.59 10.60 -4.75
C ILE A 152 8.04 10.57 -5.21
N ASP A 153 8.85 11.35 -4.51
CA ASP A 153 10.28 11.51 -4.81
C ASP A 153 11.10 10.59 -3.92
N THR A 154 11.90 9.73 -4.57
CA THR A 154 12.83 8.86 -3.88
C THR A 154 14.06 9.66 -3.44
N THR A 155 14.38 9.60 -2.15
CA THR A 155 15.50 10.33 -1.54
C THR A 155 16.44 9.36 -0.83
N THR A 156 17.73 9.63 -0.89
CA THR A 156 18.76 8.88 -0.14
C THR A 156 19.89 9.83 0.27
N ASN A 157 20.67 9.45 1.29
CA ASN A 157 21.93 10.14 1.62
C ASN A 157 23.03 9.13 2.02
N PRO A 158 24.31 9.54 2.08
CA PRO A 158 25.42 8.64 2.38
C PRO A 158 25.31 7.95 3.74
N ILE A 159 24.78 8.65 4.75
CA ILE A 159 24.58 8.09 6.10
C ILE A 159 23.57 6.94 6.02
N ARG A 160 22.46 7.11 5.33
CA ARG A 160 21.45 6.06 5.15
C ARG A 160 21.99 4.87 4.37
N LYS A 161 22.82 5.09 3.35
CA LYS A 161 23.54 4.01 2.65
C LYS A 161 24.43 3.23 3.60
N LEU A 162 25.17 3.92 4.48
CA LEU A 162 25.98 3.28 5.52
C LEU A 162 25.10 2.50 6.52
N LEU A 163 24.00 3.09 6.98
CA LEU A 163 23.05 2.41 7.87
C LEU A 163 22.50 1.13 7.24
N ALA A 164 22.13 1.18 5.96
CA ALA A 164 21.62 0.02 5.23
C ALA A 164 22.69 -1.06 5.07
N PHE A 165 23.92 -0.66 4.70
CA PHE A 165 25.06 -1.56 4.59
C PHE A 165 25.38 -2.26 5.93
N CYS A 166 25.20 -1.57 7.06
CA CYS A 166 25.35 -2.14 8.39
C CYS A 166 24.13 -2.93 8.90
N GLY A 167 23.08 -3.11 8.09
CA GLY A 167 21.86 -3.82 8.49
C GLY A 167 20.96 -3.07 9.47
N MET A 168 21.18 -1.76 9.67
CA MET A 168 20.37 -0.92 10.57
C MET A 168 19.06 -0.43 9.95
N THR A 169 18.92 -0.54 8.63
CA THR A 169 17.70 -0.27 7.87
C THR A 169 17.64 -1.24 6.70
N PHE A 170 16.45 -1.70 6.32
CA PHE A 170 16.29 -2.65 5.22
C PHE A 170 16.48 -2.00 3.84
N VAL A 171 16.31 -0.67 3.75
CA VAL A 171 16.52 0.11 2.53
C VAL A 171 17.09 1.50 2.92
N PRO A 172 18.07 2.05 2.16
CA PRO A 172 18.62 3.38 2.44
C PRO A 172 17.72 4.51 1.95
N GLU A 173 16.87 4.25 0.97
CA GLU A 173 15.91 5.21 0.42
C GLU A 173 14.79 5.53 1.40
N TRP A 174 14.24 6.73 1.26
CA TRP A 174 12.95 7.13 1.82
C TRP A 174 12.20 7.97 0.79
N TRP A 175 10.91 8.20 1.02
CA TRP A 175 10.05 8.81 0.02
C TRP A 175 9.43 10.09 0.55
N LEU A 176 9.46 11.15 -0.26
CA LEU A 176 8.79 12.42 -0.01
C LEU A 176 7.55 12.51 -0.88
N VAL A 177 6.41 12.83 -0.28
CA VAL A 177 5.13 12.94 -0.99
C VAL A 177 4.85 14.41 -1.23
N ARG A 178 4.68 14.79 -2.49
CA ARG A 178 4.48 16.17 -2.92
C ARG A 178 3.20 16.33 -3.74
N GLN A 179 2.56 17.49 -3.59
CA GLN A 179 1.47 17.93 -4.46
C GLN A 179 1.76 19.36 -4.88
N GLU A 180 1.74 19.62 -6.18
CA GLU A 180 2.02 20.95 -6.77
C GLU A 180 3.33 21.58 -6.25
N GLY A 181 4.36 20.75 -6.04
CA GLY A 181 5.67 21.17 -5.54
C GLY A 181 5.77 21.35 -4.02
N THR A 182 4.67 21.25 -3.28
CA THR A 182 4.63 21.34 -1.81
C THR A 182 4.81 19.96 -1.19
N GLU A 183 5.70 19.83 -0.20
CA GLU A 183 5.85 18.60 0.58
C GLU A 183 4.68 18.43 1.55
N LEU A 184 3.94 17.34 1.38
CA LEU A 184 2.79 16.99 2.22
C LEU A 184 3.16 16.00 3.31
N GLY A 185 4.25 15.26 3.13
CA GLY A 185 4.73 14.32 4.11
C GLY A 185 5.82 13.39 3.58
N LYS A 186 6.16 12.40 4.40
CA LYS A 186 7.28 11.50 4.18
C LYS A 186 6.96 10.09 4.65
N ILE A 187 7.58 9.14 3.97
CA ILE A 187 7.48 7.70 4.24
C ILE A 187 8.91 7.21 4.40
N MET A 188 9.23 6.62 5.54
CA MET A 188 10.61 6.30 5.89
C MET A 188 10.73 4.88 6.45
N PRO A 189 11.75 4.11 6.02
CA PRO A 189 12.07 2.87 6.68
C PRO A 189 12.57 3.15 8.10
N LYS A 190 12.03 2.37 9.03
CA LYS A 190 12.42 2.29 10.42
C LYS A 190 12.82 0.85 10.69
N SER A 191 14.04 0.66 11.15
CA SER A 191 14.43 -0.56 11.83
C SER A 191 15.22 -0.17 13.06
N SER A 192 15.20 -1.03 14.06
CA SER A 192 16.13 -1.02 15.17
C SER A 192 16.90 -2.34 15.07
N PHE A 193 18.15 -2.37 15.51
CA PHE A 193 19.05 -3.53 15.50
C PHE A 193 18.43 -4.87 15.97
N PHE A 194 17.28 -4.83 16.68
CA PHE A 194 16.56 -5.99 17.19
C PHE A 194 15.04 -5.95 16.92
N LYS A 195 14.55 -5.02 16.09
CA LYS A 195 13.14 -4.92 15.75
C LYS A 195 12.92 -5.29 14.29
N GLU A 196 11.79 -5.90 14.04
CA GLU A 196 11.31 -6.22 12.70
C GLU A 196 11.19 -4.95 11.85
N ASN A 197 11.20 -5.16 10.53
CA ASN A 197 11.10 -4.06 9.57
C ASN A 197 9.78 -3.30 9.75
N ALA A 198 9.89 -1.98 9.82
CA ALA A 198 8.76 -1.08 9.98
C ALA A 198 8.86 0.13 9.04
N VAL A 199 7.73 0.75 8.74
CA VAL A 199 7.67 1.97 7.91
C VAL A 199 6.96 3.06 8.69
N GLU A 200 7.62 4.19 8.91
CA GLU A 200 6.99 5.40 9.44
C GLU A 200 6.36 6.18 8.29
N VAL A 201 5.09 6.53 8.43
CA VAL A 201 4.36 7.42 7.52
C VAL A 201 4.01 8.67 8.32
N SER A 202 4.36 9.84 7.81
CA SER A 202 4.03 11.12 8.47
C SER A 202 3.65 12.18 7.47
N TRP A 203 2.77 13.09 7.86
CA TRP A 203 2.20 14.12 6.99
C TRP A 203 1.95 15.42 7.76
N GLY A 204 1.80 16.51 7.02
CA GLY A 204 1.41 17.82 7.55
C GLY A 204 -0.03 17.84 8.06
N GLU A 205 -0.31 18.78 8.97
CA GLU A 205 -1.65 18.93 9.56
C GLU A 205 -2.73 19.29 8.52
N THR A 206 -2.32 19.97 7.45
CA THR A 206 -3.19 20.42 6.35
C THR A 206 -3.42 19.37 5.27
N THR A 207 -2.72 18.23 5.31
CA THR A 207 -2.89 17.17 4.32
C THR A 207 -4.29 16.59 4.42
N ASP A 208 -5.01 16.51 3.30
CA ASP A 208 -6.38 15.99 3.28
C ASP A 208 -6.42 14.48 3.55
N ASN A 209 -7.62 13.97 3.83
CA ASN A 209 -7.79 12.60 4.27
C ASN A 209 -7.56 11.55 3.17
N GLU A 210 -7.88 11.88 1.91
CA GLU A 210 -7.62 10.99 0.78
C GLU A 210 -6.11 10.81 0.62
N LEU A 211 -5.34 11.89 0.64
CA LEU A 211 -3.88 11.84 0.56
C LEU A 211 -3.26 11.10 1.75
N ARG A 212 -3.74 11.29 2.98
CA ARG A 212 -3.27 10.50 4.14
C ARG A 212 -3.45 8.99 3.92
N LEU A 213 -4.60 8.59 3.41
CA LEU A 213 -4.88 7.18 3.11
C LEU A 213 -4.02 6.66 1.95
N LEU A 214 -3.82 7.44 0.90
CA LEU A 214 -2.94 7.10 -0.22
C LEU A 214 -1.48 6.96 0.22
N MET A 215 -1.01 7.82 1.12
CA MET A 215 0.32 7.71 1.73
C MET A 215 0.46 6.42 2.56
N LEU A 216 -0.56 6.03 3.32
CA LEU A 216 -0.57 4.75 4.03
C LEU A 216 -0.57 3.56 3.07
N CYS A 217 -1.35 3.61 1.99
CA CYS A 217 -1.34 2.58 0.95
C CYS A 217 0.06 2.45 0.34
N PHE A 218 0.73 3.56 0.04
CA PHE A 218 2.10 3.53 -0.45
C PHE A 218 3.06 2.95 0.60
N GLY A 219 2.93 3.32 1.87
CA GLY A 219 3.71 2.72 2.96
C GLY A 219 3.54 1.20 3.06
N LEU A 220 2.32 0.68 2.86
CA LEU A 220 2.03 -0.75 2.77
C LEU A 220 2.60 -1.39 1.50
N VAL A 221 2.68 -0.69 0.39
CA VAL A 221 3.39 -1.19 -0.79
C VAL A 221 4.88 -1.32 -0.49
N GLN A 222 5.49 -0.32 0.15
CA GLN A 222 6.92 -0.33 0.46
C GLN A 222 7.30 -1.33 1.55
N ILE A 223 6.46 -1.56 2.56
CA ILE A 223 6.75 -2.59 3.57
C ILE A 223 6.83 -3.98 2.92
N VAL A 224 6.03 -4.26 1.89
CA VAL A 224 6.09 -5.55 1.17
C VAL A 224 7.25 -5.59 0.19
N ARG A 225 7.45 -4.53 -0.58
CA ARG A 225 8.51 -4.50 -1.61
C ARG A 225 9.90 -4.52 -1.01
N GLU A 226 10.14 -3.67 -0.01
CA GLU A 226 11.47 -3.40 0.53
C GLU A 226 11.65 -4.03 1.92
N GLY A 227 10.61 -4.03 2.75
CA GLY A 227 10.68 -4.59 4.11
C GLY A 227 10.62 -6.11 4.15
N PHE A 228 9.78 -6.74 3.34
CA PHE A 228 9.58 -8.20 3.32
C PHE A 228 9.58 -8.73 1.88
N PRO A 229 10.70 -8.60 1.13
CA PRO A 229 10.75 -8.99 -0.28
C PRO A 229 10.45 -10.48 -0.52
N GLN A 230 10.65 -11.35 0.47
CA GLN A 230 10.26 -12.77 0.34
C GLN A 230 8.74 -12.93 0.20
N LEU A 231 7.95 -12.05 0.82
CA LEU A 231 6.50 -12.03 0.69
C LEU A 231 6.08 -11.60 -0.72
N LEU A 232 6.77 -10.61 -1.30
CA LEU A 232 6.55 -10.22 -2.68
C LEU A 232 6.83 -11.39 -3.65
N HIS A 233 7.90 -12.16 -3.40
CA HIS A 233 8.22 -13.34 -4.20
C HIS A 233 7.11 -14.39 -4.14
N LEU A 234 6.62 -14.72 -2.94
CA LEU A 234 5.48 -15.63 -2.74
C LEU A 234 4.23 -15.19 -3.53
N ILE A 235 3.87 -13.91 -3.41
CA ILE A 235 2.72 -13.32 -4.11
C ILE A 235 2.86 -13.42 -5.62
N ARG A 236 4.06 -13.17 -6.16
CA ARG A 236 4.34 -13.27 -7.60
C ARG A 236 4.19 -14.70 -8.10
N ASP A 237 4.83 -15.65 -7.43
CA ASP A 237 4.78 -17.05 -7.86
C ASP A 237 3.35 -17.63 -7.80
N TYR A 238 2.57 -17.27 -6.76
CA TYR A 238 1.15 -17.60 -6.71
C TYR A 238 0.40 -17.15 -7.97
N ARG A 239 0.59 -15.89 -8.38
CA ARG A 239 -0.10 -15.32 -9.53
C ARG A 239 0.36 -15.88 -10.86
N GLN A 240 1.67 -16.14 -11.02
CA GLN A 240 2.19 -16.77 -12.23
C GLN A 240 1.60 -18.17 -12.43
N ARG A 241 1.50 -18.96 -11.35
CA ARG A 241 0.86 -20.28 -11.42
C ARG A 241 -0.62 -20.21 -11.73
N ARG A 242 -1.33 -19.23 -11.18
CA ARG A 242 -2.76 -19.01 -11.46
C ARG A 242 -3.01 -18.50 -12.89
N GLY A 243 -2.11 -17.69 -13.44
CA GLY A 243 -2.22 -17.18 -14.81
C GLY A 243 -1.90 -18.23 -15.89
N ASN A 244 -1.12 -19.26 -15.54
CA ASN A 244 -0.76 -20.37 -16.42
C ASN A 244 -1.71 -21.59 -16.31
N ALA A 245 -2.71 -21.54 -15.44
CA ALA A 245 -3.71 -22.59 -15.22
C ALA A 245 -5.04 -22.25 -15.88
#